data_AF-A0A953W2X4-F1
#
_entry.id   AF-A0A953W2X4-F1
#
_cell.length_a   1.000
_cell.length_b   1.000
_cell.length_c   1.000
_cell.angle_alpha   90.00
_cell.angle_beta   90.00
_cell.angle_gamma   90.00
#
_symmetry.space_group_name_H-M   'P 1'
#
loop_
_entity.id
_entity.type
_entity.pdbx_description
1 polymer ?
#
loop_
_entity_poly.entity_id
_entity_poly.type
_entity_poly.pdbx_seq_one_letter_code
_entity_poly.pdbx_strand_id
1 'polypeptide(L)'
;MSVLTGMSFLVLLGFSGFAVDLGSVYLESRRLQGSADLAALAAMQNPVQAEALATATVAANQWPHDTRVRVVHGTYAPDRSVRPAERFRPMPGGGNAVRVELTTSAPLYFGRLFVPRGRMTIR
;
A
#
# COMPACT_ATOMS: atom_id res chain seq x y z
N MET A 1 25.35 24.08 -31.32
CA MET A 1 24.55 24.37 -30.10
C MET A 1 23.19 23.69 -30.11
N SER A 2 22.42 23.72 -31.20
CA SER A 2 21.04 23.16 -31.24
C SER A 2 20.93 21.66 -30.92
N VAL A 3 21.90 20.84 -31.34
CA VAL A 3 21.90 19.39 -31.05
C VAL A 3 22.08 19.12 -29.55
N LEU A 4 23.01 19.81 -28.90
CA LEU A 4 23.26 19.66 -27.46
C LEU A 4 22.03 20.07 -26.65
N THR A 5 21.43 21.22 -26.98
CA THR A 5 20.20 21.69 -26.33
C THR A 5 19.05 20.69 -26.50
N GLY A 6 18.85 20.15 -27.71
CA GLY A 6 17.83 19.15 -27.99
C GLY A 6 18.00 17.88 -27.14
N MET A 7 19.23 17.37 -27.04
CA MET A 7 19.52 16.19 -26.20
C MET A 7 19.28 16.47 -24.71
N SER A 8 19.67 17.64 -24.20
CA SER A 8 19.42 18.02 -22.82
C SER A 8 17.93 18.09 -22.49
N PHE A 9 17.10 18.64 -23.39
CA PHE A 9 15.64 18.67 -23.20
C PHE A 9 15.04 17.27 -23.12
N LEU A 10 15.47 16.35 -23.99
CA LEU A 10 14.99 14.96 -23.94
C LEU A 10 15.31 14.28 -22.61
N VAL A 11 16.53 14.49 -22.10
CA VAL A 11 16.94 13.96 -20.79
C VAL A 11 16.09 14.53 -19.67
N LEU A 12 15.86 15.86 -19.67
CA LEU A 12 15.01 16.51 -18.66
C LEU A 12 13.57 16.01 -18.69
N LEU A 13 13.00 15.80 -19.88
CA LEU A 13 11.66 15.23 -20.03
C LEU A 13 11.60 13.79 -19.50
N GLY A 14 12.63 12.98 -19.77
CA GLY A 14 12.75 11.63 -19.22
C GLY A 14 12.76 11.62 -17.69
N PHE A 15 13.58 12.47 -17.06
CA PHE A 15 13.62 12.59 -15.60
C PHE A 15 12.32 13.15 -15.01
N SER A 16 11.66 14.09 -15.69
CA SER A 16 10.37 14.61 -15.27
C SER A 16 9.29 13.52 -15.27
N GLY A 17 9.20 12.72 -16.34
CA GLY A 17 8.28 11.59 -16.39
C GLY A 17 8.55 10.56 -15.28
N PHE A 18 9.82 10.24 -15.03
CA PHE A 18 10.22 9.37 -13.93
C PHE A 18 9.81 9.94 -12.55
N ALA A 19 10.03 11.24 -12.32
CA ALA A 19 9.66 11.90 -11.08
C ALA A 19 8.13 11.89 -10.86
N VAL A 20 7.33 12.09 -11.92
CA VAL A 20 5.86 12.02 -11.86
C VAL A 20 5.39 10.62 -11.44
N ASP A 21 5.95 9.57 -12.03
CA ASP A 21 5.57 8.20 -11.67
C ASP A 21 5.94 7.86 -10.23
N LEU A 22 7.17 8.18 -9.81
CA LEU A 22 7.62 7.93 -8.45
C LEU A 22 6.76 8.69 -7.43
N GLY A 23 6.46 9.97 -7.72
CA GLY A 23 5.57 10.79 -6.91
C GLY A 23 4.17 10.22 -6.82
N SER A 24 3.61 9.75 -7.93
CA SER A 24 2.28 9.13 -7.95
C SER A 24 2.23 7.82 -7.16
N VAL A 25 3.22 6.92 -7.35
CA VAL A 25 3.29 5.65 -6.61
C VAL A 25 3.46 5.90 -5.11
N TYR A 26 4.28 6.88 -4.73
CA TYR A 26 4.46 7.26 -3.34
C TYR A 26 3.16 7.82 -2.73
N LEU A 27 2.45 8.69 -3.45
CA LEU A 27 1.17 9.24 -3.00
C LEU A 27 0.12 8.12 -2.82
N GLU A 28 0.00 7.21 -3.78
CA GLU A 28 -0.89 6.05 -3.70
C GLU A 28 -0.53 5.14 -2.52
N SER A 29 0.76 4.87 -2.30
CA SER A 29 1.23 4.09 -1.16
C SER A 29 0.84 4.72 0.18
N ARG A 30 0.98 6.05 0.29
CA ARG A 30 0.58 6.78 1.51
C ARG A 30 -0.92 6.78 1.73
N ARG A 31 -1.72 6.87 0.67
CA ARG A 31 -3.18 6.72 0.74
C ARG A 31 -3.55 5.31 1.19
N LEU A 32 -2.89 4.28 0.63
CA LEU A 32 -3.13 2.89 0.97
C LEU A 32 -2.83 2.61 2.44
N GLN A 33 -1.73 3.15 2.96
CA GLN A 33 -1.39 3.07 4.39
C GLN A 33 -2.49 3.66 5.28
N GLY A 34 -3.00 4.84 4.95
CA GLY A 34 -4.11 5.44 5.71
C GLY A 34 -5.38 4.57 5.70
N SER A 35 -5.71 3.96 4.56
CA SER A 35 -6.84 3.02 4.51
C SER A 35 -6.57 1.71 5.23
N ALA A 36 -5.32 1.22 5.25
CA ALA A 36 -4.92 0.05 6.02
C ALA A 36 -5.08 0.30 7.53
N ASP A 37 -4.69 1.49 8.00
CA ASP A 37 -4.84 1.90 9.40
C ASP A 37 -6.32 2.00 9.80
N LEU A 38 -7.16 2.61 8.94
CA LEU A 38 -8.61 2.66 9.16
C LEU A 38 -9.23 1.25 9.18
N ALA A 39 -8.83 0.39 8.23
CA ALA A 39 -9.31 -0.98 8.16
C ALA A 39 -8.86 -1.80 9.38
N ALA A 40 -7.65 -1.57 9.90
CA ALA A 40 -7.15 -2.20 11.13
C ALA A 40 -7.93 -1.74 12.36
N LEU A 41 -8.22 -0.44 12.47
CA LEU A 41 -9.05 0.09 13.56
C LEU A 41 -10.48 -0.48 13.49
N ALA A 42 -11.09 -0.54 12.31
CA ALA A 42 -12.40 -1.16 12.12
C ALA A 42 -12.39 -2.65 12.48
N ALA A 43 -11.37 -3.39 12.03
CA ALA A 43 -11.21 -4.81 12.34
C ALA A 43 -11.06 -5.08 13.85
N MET A 44 -10.35 -4.21 14.57
CA MET A 44 -10.17 -4.34 16.01
C MET A 44 -11.43 -4.01 16.82
N GLN A 45 -12.37 -3.21 16.30
CA GLN A 45 -13.63 -2.91 16.99
C GLN A 45 -14.49 -4.17 17.19
N ASN A 46 -14.49 -5.09 16.23
CA ASN A 46 -15.12 -6.39 16.38
C ASN A 46 -14.24 -7.49 15.75
N PRO A 47 -13.37 -8.12 16.56
CA PRO A 47 -12.46 -9.15 16.07
C PRO A 47 -13.18 -10.34 15.43
N VAL A 48 -14.41 -10.67 15.84
CA VAL A 48 -15.17 -11.79 15.24
C VAL A 48 -15.53 -11.50 13.78
N GLN A 49 -15.74 -10.23 13.43
CA GLN A 49 -16.09 -9.78 12.08
C GLN A 49 -14.94 -9.00 11.42
N ALA A 50 -13.70 -9.22 11.87
CA ALA A 50 -12.55 -8.42 11.47
C ALA A 50 -12.35 -8.33 9.95
N GLU A 51 -12.48 -9.46 9.24
CA GLU A 51 -12.32 -9.53 7.79
C GLU A 51 -13.42 -8.77 7.04
N ALA A 52 -14.68 -8.91 7.48
CA ALA A 52 -15.81 -8.19 6.89
C ALA A 52 -15.70 -6.68 7.10
N LEU A 53 -15.33 -6.24 8.32
CA LEU A 53 -15.17 -4.83 8.65
C LEU A 53 -13.97 -4.19 7.92
N ALA A 54 -12.84 -4.89 7.85
CA ALA A 54 -11.68 -4.42 7.09
C ALA A 54 -12.04 -4.26 5.60
N THR A 55 -12.70 -5.25 5.01
CA THR A 55 -13.10 -5.23 3.60
C THR A 55 -14.12 -4.13 3.31
N ALA A 56 -15.14 -3.98 4.17
CA ALA A 56 -16.11 -2.90 4.06
C ALA A 56 -15.44 -1.51 4.17
N THR A 57 -14.46 -1.37 5.06
CA THR A 57 -13.68 -0.12 5.19
C THR A 57 -12.87 0.18 3.94
N VAL A 58 -12.22 -0.82 3.34
CA VAL A 58 -11.46 -0.65 2.09
C VAL A 58 -12.39 -0.27 0.94
N ALA A 59 -13.55 -0.90 0.84
CA ALA A 59 -14.57 -0.56 -0.17
C ALA A 59 -15.14 0.86 0.03
N ALA A 60 -15.38 1.27 1.28
CA ALA A 60 -15.85 2.62 1.61
C ALA A 60 -14.81 3.70 1.27
N ASN A 61 -13.52 3.36 1.30
CA ASN A 61 -12.43 4.23 0.84
C ASN A 61 -12.23 4.21 -0.69
N GLN A 62 -13.16 3.59 -1.43
CA GLN A 62 -13.19 3.57 -2.90
C GLN A 62 -11.93 2.97 -3.55
N TRP A 63 -11.26 2.05 -2.85
CA TRP A 63 -10.19 1.27 -3.46
C TRP A 63 -10.74 0.34 -4.54
N PRO A 64 -9.98 0.05 -5.60
CA PRO A 64 -10.36 -0.91 -6.64
C PRO A 64 -10.77 -2.27 -6.06
N HIS A 65 -11.74 -2.94 -6.69
CA HIS A 65 -12.26 -4.24 -6.25
C HIS A 65 -11.21 -5.36 -6.24
N ASP A 66 -10.11 -5.22 -6.98
CA ASP A 66 -8.98 -6.16 -6.97
C ASP A 66 -7.97 -5.90 -5.84
N THR A 67 -8.20 -4.87 -5.01
CA THR A 67 -7.42 -4.62 -3.80
C THR A 67 -7.61 -5.77 -2.83
N ARG A 68 -6.52 -6.48 -2.54
CA ARG A 68 -6.53 -7.60 -1.62
C ARG A 68 -6.46 -7.08 -0.19
N VAL A 69 -7.36 -7.57 0.65
CA VAL A 69 -7.36 -7.35 2.09
C VAL A 69 -6.99 -8.66 2.75
N ARG A 70 -5.94 -8.66 3.57
CA ARG A 70 -5.53 -9.82 4.35
C ARG A 70 -5.59 -9.48 5.82
N VAL A 71 -6.39 -10.23 6.57
CA VAL A 71 -6.60 -10.05 8.00
C VAL A 71 -6.03 -11.25 8.74
N VAL A 72 -5.21 -11.01 9.76
CA VAL A 72 -4.58 -12.05 10.58
C VAL A 72 -4.78 -11.74 12.05
N HIS A 73 -5.42 -12.65 12.78
CA HIS A 73 -5.53 -12.60 14.23
C HIS A 73 -4.21 -12.96 14.90
N GLY A 74 -3.93 -12.31 16.04
CA GLY A 74 -2.70 -12.57 16.77
C GLY A 74 -2.60 -11.86 18.10
N THR A 75 -1.44 -12.02 18.71
CA THR A 75 -1.07 -11.30 19.94
C THR A 75 -0.03 -10.24 19.64
N TYR A 76 -0.22 -9.04 20.17
CA TYR A 76 0.78 -7.96 20.12
C TYR A 76 1.39 -7.72 21.50
N ALA A 77 2.73 -7.81 21.56
CA ALA A 77 3.53 -7.48 22.72
C ALA A 77 4.16 -6.09 22.55
N PRO A 78 3.79 -5.08 23.36
CA PRO A 78 4.33 -3.71 23.26
C PRO A 78 5.76 -3.56 23.82
N ASP A 79 6.40 -4.66 24.22
CA ASP A 79 7.74 -4.67 24.80
C ASP A 79 8.78 -4.08 23.83
N ARG A 80 9.50 -3.04 24.29
CA ARG A 80 10.51 -2.35 23.50
C ARG A 80 11.77 -3.17 23.29
N SER A 81 12.03 -4.16 24.16
CA SER A 81 13.18 -5.08 24.04
C SER A 81 12.99 -6.09 22.90
N VAL A 82 11.74 -6.35 22.49
CA VAL A 82 11.41 -7.22 21.36
C VAL A 82 11.50 -6.44 20.05
N ARG A 83 12.14 -7.06 19.04
CA ARG A 83 12.24 -6.47 17.69
C ARG A 83 10.86 -6.20 17.11
N PRO A 84 10.61 -5.06 16.42
CA PRO A 84 9.29 -4.72 15.90
C PRO A 84 8.60 -5.83 15.09
N ALA A 85 9.35 -6.54 14.25
CA ALA A 85 8.83 -7.63 13.43
C ALA A 85 8.34 -8.85 14.25
N GLU A 86 8.87 -9.03 15.46
CA GLU A 86 8.56 -10.15 16.36
C GLU A 86 7.46 -9.82 17.39
N ARG A 87 7.06 -8.54 17.49
CA ARG A 87 6.05 -8.07 18.46
C ARG A 87 4.66 -8.60 18.19
N PHE A 88 4.32 -8.86 16.94
CA PHE A 88 3.06 -9.49 16.58
C PHE A 88 3.30 -10.96 16.24
N ARG A 89 2.54 -11.84 16.90
CA ARG A 89 2.59 -13.28 16.67
C ARG A 89 1.21 -13.75 16.22
N PRO A 90 1.08 -14.38 15.03
CA PRO A 90 -0.19 -14.93 14.57
C PRO A 90 -0.74 -15.95 15.56
N MET A 91 -2.04 -15.85 15.83
CA MET A 91 -2.80 -16.78 16.67
C MET A 91 -4.20 -16.91 16.06
N PRO A 92 -4.42 -17.87 15.17
CA PRO A 92 -5.72 -18.07 14.54
C PRO A 92 -6.82 -18.27 15.59
N GLY A 93 -7.94 -17.57 15.43
CA GLY A 93 -9.10 -17.68 16.33
C GLY A 93 -8.97 -16.97 17.68
N GLY A 94 -7.92 -16.17 17.91
CA GLY A 94 -7.77 -15.46 19.17
C GLY A 94 -6.66 -14.41 19.22
N GLY A 95 -6.41 -13.91 20.43
CA GLY A 95 -5.40 -12.90 20.71
C GLY A 95 -5.97 -11.49 20.92
N ASN A 96 -5.08 -10.55 21.24
CA ASN A 96 -5.41 -9.17 21.58
C ASN A 96 -5.15 -8.18 20.42
N ALA A 97 -4.86 -8.68 19.22
CA ALA A 97 -4.52 -7.85 18.07
C ALA A 97 -4.96 -8.49 16.74
N VAL A 98 -5.12 -7.63 15.75
CA VAL A 98 -5.38 -8.00 14.36
C VAL A 98 -4.38 -7.25 13.48
N ARG A 99 -3.75 -7.95 12.54
CA ARG A 99 -2.93 -7.37 11.49
C ARG A 99 -3.75 -7.31 10.20
N VAL A 100 -3.85 -6.12 9.63
CA VAL A 100 -4.46 -5.90 8.32
C VAL A 100 -3.36 -5.51 7.34
N GLU A 101 -3.30 -6.21 6.21
CA GLU A 101 -2.38 -5.94 5.10
C GLU A 101 -3.22 -5.70 3.86
N LEU A 102 -3.00 -4.56 3.21
CA LEU A 102 -3.64 -4.22 1.94
C LEU A 102 -2.64 -4.43 0.81
N THR A 103 -3.11 -4.85 -0.36
CA THR A 103 -2.28 -4.93 -1.55
C THR A 103 -3.07 -4.49 -2.74
N THR A 104 -2.58 -3.49 -3.47
CA THR A 104 -3.23 -2.97 -4.68
C THR A 104 -2.19 -2.68 -5.77
N SER A 105 -2.66 -2.19 -6.91
CA SER A 105 -1.80 -1.81 -8.02
C SER A 105 -1.91 -0.31 -8.29
N ALA A 106 -0.80 0.43 -8.17
CA ALA A 106 -0.70 1.83 -8.54
C ALA A 106 -0.40 1.99 -10.04
N PRO A 107 -0.97 2.98 -10.75
CA PRO A 107 -0.68 3.23 -12.15
C PRO A 107 0.73 3.81 -12.35
N LEU A 108 1.35 3.47 -13.50
CA LEU A 108 2.55 4.13 -14.02
C LEU A 108 2.15 4.90 -15.28
N TYR A 109 2.38 6.21 -15.30
CA TYR A 109 1.99 7.07 -16.41
C TYR A 109 3.04 7.03 -17.52
N PHE A 110 4.31 7.28 -17.22
CA PHE A 110 5.40 7.28 -18.21
C PHE A 110 6.11 5.92 -18.28
N GLY A 111 6.23 5.23 -17.14
CA GLY A 111 6.85 3.92 -16.99
C GLY A 111 6.09 2.81 -17.68
N ARG A 112 4.83 3.04 -18.10
CA ARG A 112 4.09 2.12 -18.98
C ARG A 112 4.79 1.83 -20.30
N LEU A 113 5.68 2.74 -20.74
CA LEU A 113 6.51 2.55 -21.94
C LEU A 113 7.50 1.38 -21.78
N PHE A 114 7.86 1.04 -20.55
CA PHE A 114 8.82 -0.02 -20.21
C PHE A 114 8.18 -1.20 -19.46
N VAL A 115 7.05 -0.96 -18.78
CA VAL A 115 6.29 -1.97 -18.03
C VAL A 115 4.98 -2.26 -18.77
N PRO A 116 4.82 -3.43 -19.43
CA PRO A 116 3.66 -3.74 -20.28
C PRO A 116 2.31 -3.63 -19.56
N ARG A 117 2.29 -3.89 -18.25
CA ARG A 117 1.07 -3.77 -17.43
C ARG A 117 0.73 -2.33 -17.04
N GLY A 118 1.68 -1.40 -17.17
CA GLY A 118 1.52 0.01 -16.78
C GLY A 118 1.13 0.22 -15.32
N ARG A 119 1.44 -0.74 -14.44
CA ARG A 119 1.06 -0.73 -13.02
C ARG A 119 2.15 -1.35 -12.15
N MET A 120 2.26 -0.87 -10.92
CA MET A 120 3.17 -1.34 -9.89
C MET A 120 2.38 -1.81 -8.68
N THR A 121 2.65 -3.02 -8.19
CA THR A 121 2.04 -3.52 -6.95
C THR A 121 2.60 -2.77 -5.74
N ILE A 122 1.72 -2.27 -4.89
CA ILE A 122 2.03 -1.59 -3.62
C ILE A 122 1.33 -2.30 -2.46
N ARG A 123 1.93 -2.23 -1.27
CA ARG A 123 1.49 -2.89 -0.04
C ARG A 123 1.67 -1.96 1.15
#